data_AF-A0A2G2LJT9-F1
#
_entry.id   AF-A0A2G2LJT9-F1
#
_cell.length_a   1.000
_cell.length_b   1.000
_cell.length_c   1.000
_cell.angle_alpha   90.00
_cell.angle_beta   90.00
_cell.angle_gamma   90.00
#
_symmetry.space_group_name_H-M   'P 1'
#
loop_
_entity.id
_entity.type
_entity.pdbx_description
1 polymer ?
#
loop_
_entity_poly.entity_id
_entity_poly.type
_entity_poly.pdbx_seq_one_letter_code
_entity_poly.pdbx_strand_id
1 'polypeptide(L)'
;MILSRTKLFVVIAAITGVFSFAPQIAHAGNTPQTCNDGYMLLNKERYKAAVNTLTRCLNKRSLTAKSRAISYFNRGLAYYLLGQGILEQEKDNVEWEKADSFFEKALKDAENSIKIDPSSAADAYCLRGQIWLELSWGEVGYDDLEKGKAMGASDDRCQP
;
A
#
# COMPACT_ATOMS: atom_id res chain seq x y z
N MET A 1 -7.20 34.28 2.27
CA MET A 1 -7.00 33.76 3.63
C MET A 1 -6.34 32.40 3.49
N ILE A 2 -5.02 32.35 3.46
CA ILE A 2 -4.24 31.13 3.19
C ILE A 2 -3.92 30.51 4.55
N LEU A 3 -4.62 29.43 4.90
CA LEU A 3 -4.33 28.67 6.12
C LEU A 3 -3.02 27.91 5.88
N SER A 4 -1.93 28.49 6.38
CA SER A 4 -0.63 27.84 6.50
C SER A 4 -0.79 26.64 7.43
N ARG A 5 -0.78 25.43 6.86
CA ARG A 5 -0.72 24.18 7.61
C ARG A 5 0.68 24.05 8.20
N THR A 6 0.89 24.61 9.39
CA THR A 6 2.09 24.35 10.18
C THR A 6 2.00 22.89 10.67
N LYS A 7 2.54 21.94 9.88
CA LYS A 7 2.62 20.54 10.28
C LYS A 7 3.61 20.45 11.46
N LEU A 8 3.10 20.13 12.63
CA LEU A 8 3.89 19.86 13.84
C LEU A 8 4.65 18.56 13.61
N PHE A 9 5.98 18.64 13.46
CA PHE A 9 6.83 17.48 13.23
C PHE A 9 7.02 16.70 14.53
N VAL A 10 6.31 15.59 14.67
CA VAL A 10 6.71 14.55 15.64
C VAL A 10 7.79 13.72 14.97
N VAL A 11 9.04 13.94 15.38
CA VAL A 11 10.17 13.09 14.99
C VAL A 11 10.08 11.82 15.83
N ILE A 12 9.45 10.77 15.27
CA ILE A 12 9.55 9.43 15.84
C ILE A 12 10.87 8.84 15.35
N ALA A 13 11.75 8.55 16.31
CA ALA A 13 13.05 7.97 16.08
C ALA A 13 12.90 6.58 15.43
N ALA A 14 13.62 6.40 14.33
CA ALA A 14 13.68 5.18 13.54
C ALA A 14 14.16 3.98 14.37
N ILE A 15 13.35 2.94 14.44
CA ILE A 15 13.83 1.58 14.68
C ILE A 15 14.18 1.03 13.31
N THR A 16 15.47 1.09 12.94
CA THR A 16 16.03 0.43 11.77
C THR A 16 16.10 -1.08 11.98
N GLY A 17 14.93 -1.71 12.06
CA GLY A 17 14.81 -3.12 11.75
C GLY A 17 14.64 -3.23 10.23
N VAL A 18 15.69 -3.62 9.51
CA VAL A 18 15.55 -4.08 8.11
C VAL A 18 14.78 -5.40 8.17
N PHE A 19 13.46 -5.31 8.36
CA PHE A 19 12.58 -6.44 8.19
C PHE A 19 12.39 -6.61 6.69
N SER A 20 12.99 -7.66 6.14
CA SER A 20 12.70 -8.11 4.78
C SER A 20 11.25 -8.57 4.75
N PHE A 21 10.33 -7.64 4.47
CA PHE A 21 8.94 -7.94 4.16
C PHE A 21 8.92 -8.72 2.86
N ALA A 22 8.97 -10.06 2.94
CA ALA A 22 8.60 -10.91 1.83
C ALA A 22 7.07 -10.97 1.81
N PRO A 23 6.37 -10.26 0.91
CA PRO A 23 4.92 -10.27 0.89
C PRO A 23 4.42 -11.71 0.66
N GLN A 24 3.59 -12.23 1.57
CA GLN A 24 3.03 -13.57 1.41
C GLN A 24 1.94 -13.56 0.33
N ILE A 25 1.92 -14.65 -0.43
CA ILE A 25 1.25 -14.75 -1.72
C ILE A 25 -0.23 -15.09 -1.59
N ALA A 26 -1.11 -14.27 -2.15
CA ALA A 26 -2.47 -14.67 -2.48
C ALA A 26 -2.55 -15.04 -3.98
N HIS A 27 -2.51 -16.32 -4.32
CA HIS A 27 -2.75 -16.80 -5.69
C HIS A 27 -4.21 -17.24 -5.87
N ALA A 28 -4.88 -16.71 -6.89
CA ALA A 28 -6.08 -17.34 -7.45
C ALA A 28 -5.67 -18.11 -8.72
N GLY A 29 -6.06 -19.38 -8.84
CA GLY A 29 -5.59 -20.31 -9.89
C GLY A 29 -5.82 -19.89 -11.35
N ASN A 30 -6.62 -18.84 -11.60
CA ASN A 30 -6.90 -18.28 -12.94
C ASN A 30 -6.43 -16.81 -13.08
N THR A 31 -5.41 -16.41 -12.35
CA THR A 31 -4.90 -15.03 -12.44
C THR A 31 -4.10 -14.85 -13.73
N PRO A 32 -4.40 -13.83 -14.57
CA PRO A 32 -3.62 -13.57 -15.77
C PRO A 32 -2.13 -13.42 -15.46
N GLN A 33 -1.26 -13.96 -16.32
CA GLN A 33 0.19 -13.92 -16.13
C GLN A 33 0.72 -12.50 -15.84
N THR A 34 0.16 -11.49 -16.50
CA THR A 34 0.51 -10.08 -16.29
C THR A 34 0.34 -9.63 -14.83
N CYS A 35 -0.60 -10.19 -14.07
CA CYS A 35 -0.76 -9.85 -12.66
C CYS A 35 0.33 -10.50 -11.80
N ASN A 36 0.67 -11.77 -12.10
CA ASN A 36 1.79 -12.46 -11.45
C ASN A 36 3.12 -11.75 -11.75
N ASP A 37 3.33 -11.29 -12.98
CA ASP A 37 4.52 -10.51 -13.34
C ASP A 37 4.61 -9.22 -12.52
N GLY A 38 3.48 -8.54 -12.31
CA GLY A 38 3.39 -7.34 -11.49
C GLY A 38 3.78 -7.59 -10.04
N TYR A 39 3.30 -8.70 -9.48
CA TYR A 39 3.68 -9.17 -8.15
C TYR A 39 5.19 -9.51 -8.07
N MET A 40 5.72 -10.26 -9.04
CA MET A 40 7.15 -10.61 -9.07
C MET A 40 8.06 -9.37 -9.15
N LEU A 41 7.60 -8.28 -9.78
CA LEU A 41 8.32 -7.02 -9.82
C LEU A 41 8.30 -6.32 -8.45
N LEU A 42 7.21 -6.43 -7.70
CA LEU A 42 7.09 -5.90 -6.33
C LEU A 42 8.10 -6.59 -5.40
N ASN A 43 8.22 -7.92 -5.47
CA ASN A 43 9.20 -8.69 -4.69
C ASN A 43 10.66 -8.41 -5.05
N LYS A 44 10.90 -7.84 -6.23
CA LYS A 44 12.22 -7.40 -6.68
C LYS A 44 12.46 -5.91 -6.42
N GLU A 45 11.58 -5.28 -5.64
CA GLU A 45 11.61 -3.86 -5.30
C GLU A 45 11.53 -2.93 -6.52
N ARG A 46 11.04 -3.42 -7.66
CA ARG A 46 10.88 -2.66 -8.91
C ARG A 46 9.52 -1.97 -8.94
N TYR A 47 9.23 -1.15 -7.94
CA TYR A 47 7.89 -0.64 -7.67
C TYR A 47 7.24 0.10 -8.85
N LYS A 48 7.98 0.96 -9.57
CA LYS A 48 7.46 1.63 -10.78
C LYS A 48 7.04 0.64 -11.87
N ALA A 49 7.85 -0.41 -12.08
CA ALA A 49 7.53 -1.45 -13.05
C ALA A 49 6.36 -2.33 -12.60
N ALA A 50 6.27 -2.59 -11.28
CA ALA A 50 5.13 -3.28 -10.67
C ALA A 50 3.83 -2.51 -10.91
N VAL A 51 3.80 -1.19 -10.62
CA VAL A 51 2.65 -0.31 -10.88
C VAL A 51 2.16 -0.40 -12.33
N ASN A 52 3.09 -0.25 -13.29
CA ASN A 52 2.74 -0.28 -14.71
C ASN A 52 2.19 -1.65 -15.13
N THR A 53 2.76 -2.73 -14.59
CA THR A 53 2.36 -4.09 -14.93
C THR A 53 1.03 -4.47 -14.30
N LEU A 54 0.81 -4.13 -13.02
CA LEU A 54 -0.46 -4.33 -12.32
C LEU A 54 -1.59 -3.49 -12.93
N THR A 55 -1.29 -2.28 -13.41
CA THR A 55 -2.27 -1.47 -14.17
C THR A 55 -2.72 -2.17 -15.45
N ARG A 56 -1.79 -2.75 -16.22
CA ARG A 56 -2.14 -3.56 -17.40
C ARG A 56 -2.96 -4.80 -17.04
N CYS A 57 -2.64 -5.45 -15.92
CA CYS A 57 -3.43 -6.55 -15.38
C CYS A 57 -4.87 -6.11 -15.06
N LEU A 58 -5.06 -5.03 -14.30
CA LEU A 58 -6.37 -4.53 -13.88
C LEU A 58 -7.28 -4.16 -15.07
N ASN A 59 -6.70 -3.81 -16.21
CA ASN A 59 -7.44 -3.52 -17.45
C ASN A 59 -7.95 -4.77 -18.19
N LYS A 60 -7.58 -5.99 -17.78
CA LYS A 60 -8.10 -7.21 -18.39
C LYS A 60 -9.53 -7.47 -17.91
N ARG A 61 -10.43 -7.76 -18.86
CA ARG A 61 -11.84 -8.07 -18.59
C ARG A 61 -12.03 -9.42 -17.89
N SER A 62 -11.08 -10.33 -18.04
CA SER A 62 -11.12 -11.70 -17.48
C SER A 62 -10.74 -11.80 -16.01
N LEU A 63 -10.45 -10.69 -15.32
CA LEU A 63 -10.12 -10.75 -13.88
C LEU A 63 -11.36 -11.11 -13.07
N THR A 64 -11.23 -12.18 -12.28
CA THR A 64 -12.15 -12.46 -11.19
C THR A 64 -12.14 -11.30 -10.17
N ALA A 65 -13.21 -11.16 -9.40
CA ALA A 65 -13.28 -10.17 -8.32
C ALA A 65 -12.10 -10.32 -7.35
N LYS A 66 -11.81 -11.55 -6.93
CA LYS A 66 -10.67 -11.86 -6.04
C LYS A 66 -9.32 -11.43 -6.65
N SER A 67 -9.03 -11.83 -7.89
CA SER A 67 -7.79 -11.43 -8.57
C SER A 67 -7.69 -9.92 -8.74
N ARG A 68 -8.82 -9.24 -8.98
CA ARG A 68 -8.89 -7.78 -9.07
C ARG A 68 -8.61 -7.12 -7.73
N ALA A 69 -9.20 -7.60 -6.64
CA ALA A 69 -8.93 -7.10 -5.29
C ALA A 69 -7.44 -7.26 -4.92
N ILE A 70 -6.84 -8.43 -5.20
CA ILE A 70 -5.41 -8.68 -4.97
C ILE A 70 -4.54 -7.76 -5.84
N SER A 71 -4.92 -7.54 -7.10
CA SER A 71 -4.15 -6.69 -8.01
C SER A 71 -4.21 -5.20 -7.60
N TYR A 72 -5.35 -4.75 -7.08
CA TYR A 72 -5.46 -3.43 -6.46
C TYR A 72 -4.57 -3.35 -5.20
N PHE A 73 -4.68 -4.30 -4.27
CA PHE A 73 -3.83 -4.33 -3.07
C PHE A 73 -2.34 -4.25 -3.44
N ASN A 74 -1.85 -5.11 -4.34
CA ASN A 74 -0.44 -5.12 -4.74
C ASN A 74 -0.01 -3.81 -5.41
N ARG A 75 -0.90 -3.18 -6.18
CA ARG A 75 -0.57 -1.90 -6.82
C ARG A 75 -0.57 -0.76 -5.81
N GLY A 76 -1.49 -0.80 -4.85
CA GLY A 76 -1.53 0.10 -3.71
C GLY A 76 -0.26 0.00 -2.86
N LEU A 77 0.19 -1.21 -2.56
CA LEU A 77 1.45 -1.46 -1.85
C LEU A 77 2.65 -0.90 -2.64
N ALA A 78 2.70 -1.10 -3.96
CA ALA A 78 3.76 -0.52 -4.79
C ALA A 78 3.75 1.01 -4.78
N TYR A 79 2.57 1.64 -4.74
CA TYR A 79 2.46 3.08 -4.60
C TYR A 79 2.90 3.56 -3.22
N TYR A 80 2.48 2.89 -2.15
CA TYR A 80 2.90 3.19 -0.78
C TYR A 80 4.43 3.17 -0.65
N LEU A 81 5.08 2.11 -1.15
CA LEU A 81 6.54 1.97 -1.12
C LEU A 81 7.26 3.02 -2.00
N LEU A 82 6.65 3.49 -3.08
CA LEU A 82 7.17 4.63 -3.85
C LEU A 82 7.08 5.95 -3.08
N GLY A 83 6.02 6.14 -2.29
CA GLY A 83 5.89 7.29 -1.40
C GLY A 83 6.95 7.26 -0.31
N GLN A 84 7.09 6.13 0.39
CA GLN A 84 8.11 5.92 1.42
C GLN A 84 9.52 6.18 0.89
N GLY A 85 9.89 5.60 -0.25
CA GLY A 85 11.21 5.81 -0.85
C GLY A 85 11.48 7.25 -1.31
N ILE A 86 10.49 8.14 -1.35
CA ILE A 86 10.70 9.59 -1.52
C ILE A 86 10.97 10.25 -0.16
N LEU A 87 10.26 9.85 0.89
CA LEU A 87 10.45 10.37 2.23
C LEU A 87 11.80 9.98 2.84
N GLU A 88 12.35 8.83 2.45
CA GLU A 88 13.65 8.33 2.90
C GLU A 88 14.85 9.04 2.24
N GLN A 89 14.65 9.83 1.18
CA GLN A 89 15.75 10.57 0.54
C GLN A 89 16.25 11.69 1.46
N GLU A 90 17.57 11.92 1.49
CA GLU A 90 18.18 12.88 2.40
C GLU A 90 17.57 14.29 2.29
N LYS A 91 17.41 14.90 3.47
CA LYS A 91 16.45 15.95 3.86
C LYS A 91 16.40 17.23 3.02
N ASP A 92 17.38 17.50 2.17
CA ASP A 92 17.52 18.81 1.56
C ASP A 92 16.59 19.03 0.35
N ASN A 93 15.95 17.98 -0.18
CA ASN A 93 15.03 18.12 -1.32
C ASN A 93 13.94 17.04 -1.39
N VAL A 94 13.28 16.73 -0.28
CA VAL A 94 12.16 15.77 -0.27
C VAL A 94 11.00 16.31 -1.11
N GLU A 95 10.60 15.57 -2.15
CA GLU A 95 9.45 15.88 -3.01
C GLU A 95 8.12 15.51 -2.31
N TRP A 96 7.77 16.19 -1.21
CA TRP A 96 6.60 15.87 -0.38
C TRP A 96 5.29 15.73 -1.15
N GLU A 97 5.01 16.63 -2.10
CA GLU A 97 3.79 16.59 -2.92
C GLU A 97 3.70 15.30 -3.75
N LYS A 98 4.84 14.77 -4.17
CA LYS A 98 4.93 13.54 -4.94
C LYS A 98 4.74 12.31 -4.06
N ALA A 99 5.28 12.32 -2.84
CA ALA A 99 5.01 11.30 -1.84
C ALA A 99 3.51 11.27 -1.49
N ASP A 100 2.90 12.42 -1.20
CA ASP A 100 1.46 12.56 -0.93
C ASP A 100 0.63 12.00 -2.10
N SER A 101 0.98 12.35 -3.34
CA SER A 101 0.31 11.80 -4.53
C SER A 101 0.42 10.28 -4.66
N PHE A 102 1.51 9.66 -4.18
CA PHE A 102 1.65 8.22 -4.14
C PHE A 102 0.81 7.60 -3.02
N PHE A 103 0.77 8.22 -1.84
CA PHE A 103 -0.09 7.78 -0.73
C PHE A 103 -1.58 7.85 -1.09
N GLU A 104 -2.04 8.90 -1.76
CA GLU A 104 -3.43 9.00 -2.23
C GLU A 104 -3.80 7.88 -3.22
N LYS A 105 -2.89 7.54 -4.14
CA LYS A 105 -3.08 6.41 -5.07
C LYS A 105 -3.09 5.07 -4.35
N ALA A 106 -2.19 4.91 -3.37
CA ALA A 106 -2.13 3.72 -2.54
C ALA A 106 -3.43 3.53 -1.75
N LEU A 107 -3.92 4.61 -1.13
CA LEU A 107 -5.17 4.64 -0.38
C LEU A 107 -6.33 4.23 -1.29
N LYS A 108 -6.39 4.81 -2.49
CA LYS A 108 -7.46 4.50 -3.44
C LYS A 108 -7.49 3.04 -3.85
N ASP A 109 -6.32 2.44 -4.04
CA ASP A 109 -6.18 1.04 -4.38
C ASP A 109 -6.53 0.11 -3.20
N ALA A 110 -6.15 0.47 -1.97
CA ALA A 110 -6.56 -0.25 -0.78
C ALA A 110 -8.09 -0.24 -0.61
N GLU A 111 -8.75 0.91 -0.78
CA GLU A 111 -10.21 1.03 -0.78
C GLU A 111 -10.87 0.16 -1.85
N ASN A 112 -10.34 0.17 -3.07
CA ASN A 112 -10.87 -0.65 -4.15
C ASN A 112 -10.73 -2.15 -3.85
N SER A 113 -9.61 -2.56 -3.25
CA SER A 113 -9.40 -3.94 -2.81
C SER A 113 -10.45 -4.36 -1.79
N ILE A 114 -10.61 -3.56 -0.72
CA ILE A 114 -11.62 -3.77 0.33
C ILE A 114 -13.04 -3.82 -0.24
N LYS A 115 -13.37 -2.91 -1.16
CA LYS A 115 -14.71 -2.84 -1.77
C LYS A 115 -15.05 -4.07 -2.61
N ILE A 116 -14.08 -4.64 -3.30
CA ILE A 116 -14.30 -5.72 -4.26
C ILE A 116 -14.38 -7.08 -3.58
N ASP A 117 -13.49 -7.35 -2.63
CA ASP A 117 -13.50 -8.58 -1.84
C ASP A 117 -13.26 -8.27 -0.36
N PRO A 118 -14.30 -7.80 0.36
CA PRO A 118 -14.19 -7.45 1.76
C PRO A 118 -13.77 -8.64 2.63
N SER A 119 -14.07 -9.87 2.20
CA SER A 119 -13.81 -11.08 2.99
C SER A 119 -12.34 -11.49 3.01
N SER A 120 -11.58 -11.09 1.99
CA SER A 120 -10.13 -11.36 1.87
C SER A 120 -9.28 -10.10 2.09
N ALA A 121 -9.88 -9.02 2.61
CA ALA A 121 -9.26 -7.69 2.62
C ALA A 121 -8.40 -7.39 3.85
N ALA A 122 -8.04 -8.39 4.67
CA ALA A 122 -7.29 -8.19 5.92
C ALA A 122 -6.01 -7.37 5.70
N ASP A 123 -5.22 -7.74 4.69
CA ASP A 123 -3.99 -7.02 4.30
C ASP A 123 -4.27 -5.62 3.76
N ALA A 124 -5.39 -5.43 3.06
CA ALA A 124 -5.76 -4.14 2.49
C ALA A 124 -6.20 -3.15 3.58
N TYR A 125 -6.82 -3.63 4.66
CA TYR A 125 -7.06 -2.81 5.86
C TYR A 125 -5.74 -2.37 6.49
N CYS A 126 -4.77 -3.28 6.65
CA CYS A 126 -3.51 -2.92 7.25
C CYS A 126 -2.70 -1.92 6.42
N LEU A 127 -2.65 -2.12 5.10
CA LEU A 127 -2.06 -1.14 4.17
C LEU A 127 -2.76 0.22 4.29
N ARG A 128 -4.09 0.25 4.32
CA ARG A 128 -4.86 1.49 4.46
C ARG A 128 -4.56 2.20 5.78
N GLY A 129 -4.44 1.43 6.86
CA GLY A 129 -4.06 1.91 8.19
C GLY A 129 -2.69 2.60 8.17
N GLN A 130 -1.67 1.94 7.61
CA GLN A 130 -0.32 2.52 7.46
C GLN A 130 -0.35 3.83 6.67
N ILE A 131 -1.09 3.88 5.56
CA ILE A 131 -1.22 5.10 4.75
C ILE A 131 -1.88 6.23 5.55
N TRP A 132 -2.88 5.93 6.39
CA TRP A 132 -3.50 6.95 7.23
C TRP A 132 -2.54 7.50 8.28
N LEU A 133 -1.70 6.65 8.88
CA LEU A 133 -0.68 7.09 9.83
C LEU A 133 0.30 8.07 9.15
N GLU A 134 0.76 7.74 7.94
CA GLU A 134 1.65 8.62 7.16
C GLU A 134 1.00 9.97 6.82
N LEU A 135 -0.29 9.96 6.46
CA LEU A 135 -1.04 11.17 6.15
C LEU A 135 -1.42 11.99 7.39
N SER A 136 -1.01 11.58 8.60
CA SER A 136 -1.32 12.19 9.90
C SER A 136 -2.78 12.03 10.37
N TRP A 137 -3.43 10.93 10.00
CA TRP A 137 -4.78 10.54 10.42
C TRP A 137 -4.70 9.37 11.41
N GLY A 138 -4.01 9.60 12.54
CA GLY A 138 -3.62 8.58 13.52
C GLY A 138 -4.72 7.61 13.93
N GLU A 139 -5.83 8.13 14.48
CA GLU A 139 -6.94 7.31 15.00
C GLU A 139 -7.55 6.40 13.93
N VAL A 140 -7.82 6.96 12.74
CA VAL A 140 -8.36 6.20 11.59
C VAL A 140 -7.37 5.12 11.14
N GLY A 141 -6.08 5.40 11.22
CA GLY A 141 -5.03 4.44 10.91
C GLY A 141 -5.03 3.25 11.85
N TYR A 142 -5.04 3.48 13.16
CA TYR A 142 -5.05 2.41 14.17
C TYR A 142 -6.32 1.54 14.08
N ASP A 143 -7.49 2.13 13.87
CA ASP A 143 -8.75 1.39 13.69
C ASP A 143 -8.64 0.40 12.51
N ASP A 144 -8.03 0.83 11.40
CA ASP A 144 -7.83 -0.02 10.23
C ASP A 144 -6.79 -1.14 10.49
N LEU A 145 -5.71 -0.85 11.22
CA LEU A 145 -4.73 -1.87 11.62
C LEU A 145 -5.36 -2.94 12.51
N GLU A 146 -6.16 -2.53 13.51
CA GLU A 146 -6.88 -3.45 14.40
C GLU A 146 -7.88 -4.30 13.64
N LYS A 147 -8.61 -3.69 12.70
CA LYS A 147 -9.56 -4.40 11.85
C LYS A 147 -8.87 -5.45 10.98
N GLY A 148 -7.74 -5.13 10.37
CA GLY A 148 -6.99 -6.09 9.57
C GLY A 148 -6.48 -7.28 10.42
N LYS A 149 -5.97 -7.02 11.64
CA LYS A 149 -5.59 -8.07 12.60
C LYS A 149 -6.78 -8.95 12.99
N ALA A 150 -7.93 -8.36 13.30
CA ALA A 150 -9.16 -9.08 13.64
C ALA A 150 -9.65 -9.98 12.48
N MET A 151 -9.32 -9.63 11.24
CA MET A 151 -9.61 -10.43 10.05
C MET A 151 -8.54 -11.49 9.72
N GLY A 152 -7.48 -11.59 10.52
CA GLY A 152 -6.42 -12.59 10.37
C GLY A 152 -5.27 -12.17 9.46
N ALA A 153 -5.05 -10.87 9.23
CA ALA A 153 -3.78 -10.42 8.65
C ALA A 153 -2.61 -10.77 9.59
N SER A 154 -1.44 -10.99 9.01
CA SER A 154 -0.24 -11.29 9.80
C SER A 154 0.24 -10.05 10.57
N ASP A 155 0.78 -10.27 11.77
CA ASP A 155 1.14 -9.19 12.69
C ASP A 155 2.12 -8.18 12.09
N ASP A 156 3.04 -8.64 11.23
CA ASP A 156 4.04 -7.83 10.52
C ASP A 156 3.41 -6.83 9.55
N ARG A 157 2.28 -7.18 8.91
CA ARG A 157 1.61 -6.30 7.94
C ARG A 157 0.83 -5.17 8.56
N CYS A 158 0.51 -5.30 9.85
CA CYS A 158 -0.38 -4.40 10.57
C CYS A 158 0.34 -3.67 11.70
N GLN A 159 1.65 -3.53 11.58
CA GLN A 159 2.45 -2.70 12.47
C GLN A 159 2.36 -1.23 12.01
N PRO A 160 2.18 -0.30 12.96
CA PRO A 160 2.23 1.14 12.70
C PRO A 160 3.65 1.62 12.39
#